data_AF-A0ABD3P6Q5-F1
#
_entry.id   AF-A0ABD3P6Q5-F1
#
_cell.length_a   1.000
_cell.length_b   1.000
_cell.length_c   1.000
_cell.angle_alpha   90.00
_cell.angle_beta   90.00
_cell.angle_gamma   90.00
#
_symmetry.space_group_name_H-M   'P 1'
#
loop_
_entity.id
_entity.type
_entity.pdbx_description
1 polymer ?
#
loop_
_entity_poly.entity_id
_entity_poly.type
_entity_poly.pdbx_seq_one_letter_code
_entity_poly.pdbx_strand_id
1 'polypeptide(L)'
;MGGYVHFFIVTASIAQPDGTAPMAEFADVFDPAGDPQKAMVGMMQYPNFVSEEWSHVLTWDLFVGRWIWLDGLKRGIFTSHSVLLCNLIGPPGLLLHWATCLVVGNGLPGNEADDLE
;
A
#
# COMPACT_ATOMS: atom_id res chain seq x y z
N MET A 1 22.86 1.11 6.87
CA MET A 1 22.64 0.05 7.89
C MET A 1 21.25 -0.57 7.78
N GLY A 2 20.17 0.20 7.58
CA GLY A 2 18.79 -0.33 7.45
C GLY A 2 18.54 -1.27 6.25
N GLY A 3 19.18 -1.03 5.09
CA GLY A 3 19.00 -1.90 3.91
C GLY A 3 19.47 -3.34 4.13
N TYR A 4 20.54 -3.55 4.89
CA TYR A 4 21.03 -4.90 5.21
C TYR A 4 20.08 -5.65 6.15
N VAL A 5 19.42 -4.94 7.06
CA VAL A 5 18.43 -5.51 7.98
C VAL A 5 17.19 -5.94 7.22
N HIS A 6 16.68 -5.10 6.32
CA HIS A 6 15.55 -5.44 5.46
C HIS A 6 15.87 -6.66 4.58
N PHE A 7 17.02 -6.66 3.90
CA PHE A 7 17.41 -7.77 3.04
C PHE A 7 17.60 -9.08 3.83
N PHE A 8 18.18 -9.00 5.02
CA PHE A 8 18.31 -10.14 5.94
C PHE A 8 16.96 -10.70 6.39
N ILE A 9 16.01 -9.84 6.76
CA ILE A 9 14.65 -10.26 7.15
C ILE A 9 13.97 -11.01 5.99
N VAL A 10 14.00 -10.43 4.78
CA VAL A 10 13.40 -11.05 3.59
C VAL A 10 14.02 -12.42 3.29
N THR A 11 15.35 -12.50 3.28
CA THR A 11 16.04 -13.77 2.99
C THR A 11 15.83 -14.83 4.08
N ALA A 12 15.80 -14.43 5.35
CA ALA A 12 15.52 -15.34 6.45
C ALA A 12 14.08 -15.87 6.40
N SER A 13 13.09 -15.02 6.13
CA SER A 13 11.68 -15.41 6.05
C SER A 13 11.38 -16.36 4.89
N ILE A 14 12.02 -16.18 3.72
CA ILE A 14 11.82 -17.04 2.55
C ILE A 14 12.47 -18.42 2.73
N ALA A 15 13.53 -18.53 3.54
CA ALA A 15 14.25 -19.79 3.76
C ALA A 15 13.55 -20.75 4.75
N GLN A 16 12.43 -20.35 5.36
CA GLN A 16 11.73 -21.15 6.36
C GLN A 16 10.78 -22.18 5.71
N PRO A 17 10.73 -23.43 6.22
CA PRO A 17 9.85 -24.49 5.67
C PRO A 17 8.36 -24.14 5.68
N ASP A 18 7.95 -23.33 6.67
CA ASP A 18 6.59 -22.77 6.82
C ASP A 18 6.61 -21.25 6.59
N GLY A 19 7.41 -20.78 5.62
CA GLY A 19 7.55 -19.36 5.29
C GLY A 19 6.31 -18.80 4.57
N THR A 20 6.52 -17.72 3.83
CA THR A 20 5.52 -17.15 2.91
C THR A 20 5.32 -18.09 1.72
N ALA A 21 4.32 -17.85 0.86
CA ALA A 21 3.95 -18.79 -0.22
C ALA A 21 5.18 -19.27 -1.03
N PRO A 22 5.18 -20.51 -1.57
CA PRO A 22 6.33 -21.06 -2.28
C PRO A 22 6.85 -20.11 -3.36
N MET A 23 8.17 -19.88 -3.38
CA MET A 23 8.77 -18.91 -4.31
C MET A 23 8.51 -19.21 -5.80
N ALA A 24 8.29 -20.49 -6.13
CA ALA A 24 7.87 -20.89 -7.47
C ALA A 24 6.49 -20.33 -7.84
N GLU A 25 5.52 -20.38 -6.91
CA GLU A 25 4.17 -19.87 -7.14
C GLU A 25 4.13 -18.34 -7.15
N PHE A 26 4.99 -17.69 -6.36
CA PHE A 26 5.18 -16.24 -6.45
C PHE A 26 5.81 -15.81 -7.78
N ALA A 27 6.77 -16.58 -8.32
CA ALA A 27 7.37 -16.28 -9.61
C ALA A 27 6.35 -16.34 -10.76
N ASP A 28 5.38 -17.26 -10.68
CA ASP A 28 4.30 -17.42 -11.67
C ASP A 28 3.37 -16.19 -11.73
N VAL A 29 3.30 -15.36 -10.68
CA VAL A 29 2.56 -14.08 -10.69
C VAL A 29 3.19 -13.08 -11.66
N PHE A 30 4.49 -13.18 -11.89
CA PHE A 30 5.24 -12.27 -12.77
C PHE A 30 5.56 -12.91 -14.11
N ASP A 31 5.10 -14.14 -14.38
CA ASP A 31 5.27 -14.78 -15.68
C ASP A 31 4.27 -14.19 -16.70
N PRO A 32 4.73 -13.43 -17.72
CA PRO A 32 3.85 -12.87 -18.73
C PRO A 32 3.24 -13.92 -19.67
N ALA A 33 3.78 -15.15 -19.70
CA ALA A 33 3.24 -16.25 -20.49
C ALA A 33 2.19 -17.09 -19.74
N GLY A 34 2.11 -16.92 -18.41
CA GLY A 34 1.21 -17.66 -17.52
C GLY A 34 -0.14 -16.99 -17.29
N ASP A 35 -0.84 -17.45 -16.25
CA ASP A 35 -2.04 -16.81 -15.71
C ASP A 35 -1.70 -16.21 -14.34
N PRO A 36 -1.25 -14.94 -14.29
CA PRO A 36 -0.79 -14.31 -13.07
C PRO A 36 -1.92 -14.15 -12.04
N GLN A 37 -3.17 -14.03 -12.51
CA GLN A 37 -4.32 -13.92 -11.63
C GLN A 37 -4.59 -15.25 -10.91
N LYS A 38 -4.48 -16.37 -11.63
CA LYS A 38 -4.61 -17.70 -11.04
C LYS A 38 -3.49 -17.98 -10.03
N ALA A 39 -2.25 -17.61 -10.35
CA ALA A 39 -1.13 -17.72 -9.42
C ALA A 39 -1.38 -16.90 -8.13
N MET A 40 -1.84 -15.65 -8.26
CA MET A 40 -2.18 -14.80 -7.11
C MET A 40 -3.29 -15.40 -6.24
N VAL A 41 -4.34 -15.96 -6.84
CA VAL A 41 -5.42 -16.63 -6.11
C VAL A 41 -4.93 -17.90 -5.41
N GLY A 42 -3.97 -18.61 -6.01
CA GLY A 42 -3.29 -19.75 -5.38
C GLY A 42 -2.53 -19.34 -4.12
N MET A 43 -1.76 -18.25 -4.20
CA MET A 43 -1.01 -17.73 -3.04
C MET A 43 -1.92 -17.31 -1.86
N MET A 44 -3.17 -16.89 -2.13
CA MET A 44 -4.13 -16.57 -1.06
C MET A 44 -4.53 -17.78 -0.19
N GLN A 45 -4.21 -19.01 -0.59
CA GLN A 45 -4.42 -20.19 0.25
C GLN A 45 -3.40 -20.29 1.40
N TYR A 46 -2.31 -19.53 1.36
CA TYR A 46 -1.26 -19.55 2.38
C TYR A 46 -1.53 -18.51 3.47
N PRO A 47 -1.80 -18.90 4.73
CA PRO A 47 -2.10 -17.96 5.80
C PRO A 47 -0.98 -16.95 6.07
N ASN A 48 0.27 -17.38 5.93
CA ASN A 48 1.43 -16.51 6.14
C ASN A 48 1.51 -15.40 5.09
N PHE A 49 1.28 -15.74 3.82
CA PHE A 49 1.24 -14.76 2.72
C PHE A 49 0.09 -13.77 2.93
N VAL A 50 -1.12 -14.27 3.21
CA VAL A 50 -2.28 -13.41 3.48
C VAL A 50 -2.02 -12.49 4.68
N SER A 51 -1.38 -12.98 5.73
CA SER A 51 -1.07 -12.18 6.94
C SER A 51 -0.05 -11.08 6.66
N GLU A 52 0.99 -11.38 5.88
CA GLU A 52 1.98 -10.40 5.43
C GLU A 52 1.33 -9.30 4.58
N GLU A 53 0.59 -9.69 3.54
CA GLU A 53 -0.07 -8.76 2.62
C GLU A 53 -1.12 -7.90 3.34
N TRP A 54 -1.87 -8.46 4.29
CA TRP A 54 -2.81 -7.67 5.11
C TRP A 54 -2.13 -6.57 5.90
N SER A 55 -0.96 -6.85 6.49
CA SER A 55 -0.21 -5.84 7.23
C SER A 55 0.27 -4.72 6.31
N HIS A 56 0.63 -5.05 5.05
CA HIS A 56 1.04 -4.10 4.04
C HIS A 56 -0.14 -3.19 3.62
N VAL A 57 -1.32 -3.76 3.36
CA VAL A 57 -2.52 -2.99 3.00
C VAL A 57 -2.98 -2.09 4.15
N LEU A 58 -3.02 -2.60 5.39
CA LEU A 58 -3.38 -1.78 6.56
C LEU A 58 -2.38 -0.64 6.80
N THR A 59 -1.10 -0.91 6.61
CA THR A 59 -0.05 0.11 6.68
C THR A 59 -0.34 1.21 5.66
N TRP A 60 -0.57 0.85 4.40
CA TRP A 60 -0.93 1.81 3.36
C TRP A 60 -2.15 2.66 3.76
N ASP A 61 -3.25 2.04 4.18
CA ASP A 61 -4.49 2.72 4.54
C ASP A 61 -4.31 3.72 5.69
N LEU A 62 -3.54 3.34 6.72
CA LEU A 62 -3.29 4.19 7.88
C LEU A 62 -2.35 5.35 7.55
N PHE A 63 -1.24 5.09 6.84
CA PHE A 63 -0.27 6.12 6.53
C PHE A 63 -0.82 7.12 5.50
N VAL A 64 -1.43 6.63 4.42
CA VAL A 64 -2.04 7.48 3.39
C VAL A 64 -3.29 8.17 3.92
N GLY A 65 -4.14 7.47 4.68
CA GLY A 65 -5.32 8.06 5.30
C GLY A 65 -4.95 9.19 6.28
N ARG A 66 -3.91 9.01 7.10
CA ARG A 66 -3.37 10.07 7.97
C ARG A 66 -2.86 11.25 7.15
N TRP A 67 -2.16 11.00 6.05
CA TRP A 67 -1.66 12.07 5.20
C TRP A 67 -2.79 12.88 4.55
N ILE A 68 -3.81 12.22 3.98
CA ILE A 68 -5.03 12.84 3.42
C ILE A 68 -5.73 13.73 4.46
N TRP A 69 -5.80 13.26 5.71
CA TRP A 69 -6.40 14.02 6.80
C TRP A 69 -5.62 15.28 7.13
N LEU A 70 -4.28 15.18 7.23
CA LEU A 70 -3.41 16.33 7.52
C LEU A 70 -3.42 17.36 6.38
N ASP A 71 -3.43 16.93 5.12
CA ASP A 71 -3.57 17.82 3.97
C ASP A 71 -4.90 18.60 4.02
N GLY A 72 -5.99 17.89 4.33
CA GLY A 72 -7.31 18.51 4.53
C GLY A 72 -7.31 19.57 5.62
N LEU A 73 -6.66 19.30 6.76
CA LEU A 73 -6.53 20.27 7.86
C LEU A 73 -5.67 21.48 7.47
N LYS A 74 -4.54 21.28 6.79
CA LYS A 74 -3.66 22.37 6.33
C LYS A 74 -4.38 23.32 5.38
N ARG A 75 -5.25 22.78 4.51
CA ARG A 75 -5.90 23.54 3.43
C ARG A 75 -7.36 23.92 3.72
N GLY A 76 -7.91 23.50 4.86
CA GLY A 76 -9.30 23.75 5.21
C GLY A 76 -10.32 23.01 4.34
N ILE A 77 -9.94 21.85 3.79
CA ILE A 77 -10.78 21.05 2.89
C ILE A 77 -11.39 19.89 3.68
N PHE A 78 -12.68 19.62 3.47
CA PHE A 78 -13.31 18.42 4.01
C PHE A 78 -12.76 17.18 3.28
N THR A 79 -12.01 16.31 3.96
CA THR A 79 -11.39 15.10 3.37
C THR A 79 -11.86 13.79 4.00
N SER A 80 -12.81 13.82 4.96
CA SER A 80 -13.26 12.61 5.68
C SER A 80 -13.81 11.52 4.76
N HIS A 81 -14.47 11.89 3.64
CA HIS A 81 -14.94 10.94 2.63
C HIS A 81 -13.78 10.20 1.95
N SER A 82 -12.68 10.91 1.70
CA SER A 82 -11.49 10.35 1.06
C SER A 82 -10.70 9.47 2.03
N VAL A 83 -10.62 9.86 3.31
CA VAL A 83 -10.02 9.05 4.38
C VAL A 83 -10.82 7.75 4.55
N LEU A 84 -12.15 7.83 4.61
CA LEU A 84 -13.01 6.65 4.76
C LEU A 84 -12.88 5.71 3.55
N LEU A 85 -12.84 6.24 2.33
CA LEU A 85 -12.65 5.42 1.13
C LEU A 85 -11.23 4.86 1.01
N CYS A 86 -10.21 5.57 1.53
CA CYS A 86 -8.86 5.05 1.62
C CYS A 86 -8.80 3.84 2.55
N ASN A 87 -9.46 3.90 3.72
CA ASN A 87 -9.47 2.78 4.67
C ASN A 87 -10.35 1.59 4.23
N LEU A 88 -11.19 1.74 3.20
CA LEU A 88 -12.08 0.68 2.72
C LEU A 88 -11.59 0.05 1.43
N ILE A 89 -11.08 0.88 0.52
CA ILE A 89 -10.77 0.49 -0.86
C ILE A 89 -9.35 0.95 -1.23
N GLY A 90 -8.51 1.37 -0.28
CA GLY A 90 -7.10 1.71 -0.50
C GLY A 90 -6.90 2.79 -1.58
N PRO A 91 -6.32 2.45 -2.76
CA PRO A 91 -5.92 3.43 -3.78
C PRO A 91 -7.03 4.37 -4.30
N PRO A 92 -8.27 3.91 -4.59
CA PRO A 92 -9.41 4.78 -4.87
C PRO A 92 -9.63 5.95 -3.91
N GLY A 93 -9.34 5.79 -2.61
CA GLY A 93 -9.46 6.87 -1.63
C GLY A 93 -8.48 8.03 -1.90
N LEU A 94 -7.25 7.70 -2.30
CA LEU A 94 -6.24 8.68 -2.68
C LEU A 94 -6.62 9.43 -3.96
N LEU A 95 -7.15 8.71 -4.97
CA LEU A 95 -7.63 9.33 -6.20
C LEU A 95 -8.77 10.32 -5.94
N LEU A 96 -9.69 9.96 -5.04
CA LEU A 96 -10.78 10.85 -4.66
C LEU A 96 -10.28 12.07 -3.87
N HIS A 97 -9.26 11.90 -3.03
CA HIS A 97 -8.62 13.03 -2.37
C HIS A 97 -8.05 13.99 -3.41
N TRP A 98 -7.27 13.52 -4.40
CA TRP A 98 -6.75 14.38 -5.46
C TRP A 98 -7.84 15.09 -6.25
N ALA A 99 -8.94 14.41 -6.59
CA ALA A 99 -10.08 15.05 -7.22
C ALA A 99 -10.68 16.17 -6.34
N THR A 100 -10.80 15.92 -5.04
CA THR A 100 -11.28 16.92 -4.06
C THR A 100 -10.33 18.12 -3.98
N CYS A 101 -9.02 17.87 -3.98
CA CYS A 101 -7.98 18.90 -3.97
C CYS A 101 -8.03 19.79 -5.21
N LEU A 102 -8.26 19.21 -6.39
CA LEU A 102 -8.39 19.95 -7.64
C LEU A 102 -9.64 20.82 -7.69
N VAL A 103 -10.76 20.35 -7.16
CA VAL A 103 -12.05 21.05 -7.22
C VAL A 103 -12.17 22.13 -6.14
N VAL A 104 -11.73 21.84 -4.92
CA VAL A 104 -11.98 22.70 -3.73
C VAL A 104 -10.70 23.37 -3.23
N GLY A 105 -9.54 22.75 -3.48
CA GLY A 105 -8.28 23.11 -2.82
C GLY A 105 -7.28 23.91 -3.65
N ASN A 106 -7.68 24.44 -4.81
CA ASN A 106 -6.82 25.22 -5.71
C ASN A 106 -5.53 24.52 -6.18
N GLY A 107 -5.50 23.17 -6.25
CA GLY A 107 -4.35 22.44 -6.80
C GLY A 107 -4.13 21.06 -6.18
N LEU A 108 -3.14 20.33 -6.73
CA LEU A 108 -2.67 19.08 -6.13
C LEU A 108 -1.87 19.37 -4.85
N PRO A 109 -1.91 18.45 -3.86
CA PRO A 109 -1.06 18.55 -2.68
C PRO A 109 0.43 18.55 -3.09
N GLY A 110 1.19 19.49 -2.54
CA GLY A 110 2.62 19.66 -2.79
C GLY A 110 3.48 18.64 -2.04
N ASN A 111 4.79 18.66 -2.30
CA ASN A 111 5.74 17.85 -1.55
C ASN A 111 5.99 18.49 -0.19
N GLU A 112 5.70 17.78 0.89
CA GLU A 112 5.90 18.29 2.26
C GLU A 112 7.38 18.57 2.59
N ALA A 113 8.32 18.02 1.81
CA ALA A 113 9.75 18.36 1.95
C ALA A 113 10.03 19.83 1.59
N ASP A 114 9.24 20.42 0.68
CA ASP A 114 9.40 21.80 0.25
C ASP A 114 8.97 22.78 1.37
N ASP A 115 8.20 22.32 2.36
CA ASP A 115 7.76 23.11 3.52
C ASP A 115 8.85 23.23 4.62
N LEU A 116 9.98 22.51 4.48
CA LEU A 116 11.05 22.41 5.49
C LEU A 116 12.30 23.24 5.13
N GLU A 117 12.35 23.84 3.94
CA GLU A 117 13.43 24.74 3.48
C GLU A 117 13.17 26.20 3.88
#